data_AF-A0A346ACR4-F1
#
_entry.id   AF-A0A346ACR4-F1
#
_cell.length_a   1.000
_cell.length_b   1.000
_cell.length_c   1.000
_cell.angle_alpha   90.00
_cell.angle_beta   90.00
_cell.angle_gamma   90.00
#
_symmetry.space_group_name_H-M   'P 1'
#
loop_
_entity.id
_entity.type
_entity.pdbx_description
1 polymer ?
#
loop_
_entity_poly.entity_id
_entity_poly.type
_entity_poly.pdbx_seq_one_letter_code
_entity_poly.pdbx_strand_id
1 'polypeptide(L)'
;MGLLLIIPTCVISEAHATTEYISLLAMCLLILIVFAVLFTYDDGAVTPLTLFSLMYSGYAIGAIYYAQSDGYFGKFIEFSGLGRHVVEEYMIQSLFLAISCYFAFWLGYALNIKKDIYHLQPKSDEFIKFISKNKNILIFPLVLFVFLYWVWVCFTISGGIINALIEFQLFPHLAKANNITIAPYLIYYAAINIWFICILCSPKKSISKSFVFWAFVGFVISISTARITISISYILSLLVFAYLVKREYRNRLLVIGSTLLLSSFMIYVLREFSNYYFLYGDISKVDFNFLTGLIGGGNITDLQQLVIILSTFSLNNSLLGSSYLDWINNFVGVYFGMEPNSLGLLIHEMYMPASSGAPTPGAVGELYANFNVLSPLVIFFIGCLMAVIRNFVLSKRNSLLAFCYSVFLVCFVFMYPKVDSTMFVNFIWGVAPTLSIVFLFYLLYLFAVRVNCMNAIHLKQGV
;
A
#
# COMPACT_ATOMS: atom_id res chain seq x y z
N MET A 1 17.05 25.85 -0.49
CA MET A 1 16.86 26.34 0.90
C MET A 1 16.68 25.19 1.89
N GLY A 2 15.77 24.21 1.66
CA GLY A 2 15.61 23.04 2.56
C GLY A 2 16.85 22.13 2.72
N LEU A 3 17.61 21.87 1.64
CA LEU A 3 18.85 21.08 1.69
C LEU A 3 19.94 21.68 2.60
N LEU A 4 19.99 23.02 2.74
CA LEU A 4 20.96 23.70 3.58
C LEU A 4 20.65 23.55 5.09
N LEU A 5 19.40 23.25 5.44
CA LEU A 5 19.00 22.97 6.83
C LEU A 5 19.31 21.53 7.24
N ILE A 6 19.45 20.61 6.28
CA ILE A 6 19.72 19.20 6.58
C ILE A 6 21.04 19.05 7.32
N ILE A 7 22.12 19.68 6.85
CA ILE A 7 23.46 19.56 7.46
C ILE A 7 23.47 20.03 8.93
N PRO A 8 22.96 21.23 9.29
CA PRO A 8 22.78 21.61 10.69
C PRO A 8 21.92 20.63 11.50
N THR A 9 20.82 20.13 10.94
CA THR A 9 19.97 19.14 11.63
C THR A 9 20.71 17.81 11.84
N CYS A 10 21.59 17.40 10.92
CA CYS A 10 22.45 16.23 11.09
C CYS A 10 23.38 16.40 12.28
N VAL A 11 24.11 17.52 12.32
CA VAL A 11 25.07 17.82 13.38
C VAL A 11 24.38 17.89 14.74
N ILE A 12 23.22 18.55 14.81
CA ILE A 12 22.43 18.65 16.05
C ILE A 12 21.91 17.27 16.47
N SER A 13 21.37 16.48 15.53
CA SER A 13 20.83 15.17 15.88
C SER A 13 21.89 14.18 16.34
N GLU A 14 23.10 14.21 15.76
CA GLU A 14 24.22 13.38 16.19
C GLU A 14 24.75 13.84 17.55
N ALA A 15 24.85 15.15 17.79
CA ALA A 15 25.30 15.70 19.07
C ALA A 15 24.40 15.33 20.26
N HIS A 16 23.14 14.99 19.99
CA HIS A 16 22.16 14.53 20.98
C HIS A 16 21.90 13.02 20.94
N ALA A 17 22.62 12.26 20.10
CA ALA A 17 22.46 10.82 20.03
C ALA A 17 23.11 10.14 21.23
N THR A 18 22.42 9.14 21.78
CA THR A 18 22.93 8.24 22.83
C THR A 18 23.79 7.11 22.24
N THR A 19 23.77 6.97 20.91
CA THR A 19 24.50 5.97 20.13
C THR A 19 25.13 6.62 18.91
N GLU A 20 26.45 6.51 18.79
CA GLU A 20 27.22 7.15 17.72
C GLU A 20 26.87 6.53 16.35
N TYR A 21 27.00 7.33 15.29
CA TYR A 21 26.88 6.95 13.87
C TYR A 21 25.48 6.58 13.36
N ILE A 22 24.56 6.12 14.22
CA ILE A 22 23.21 5.72 13.80
C ILE A 22 22.44 6.93 13.22
N SER A 23 22.48 8.08 13.90
CA SER A 23 21.82 9.29 13.41
C SER A 23 22.49 9.84 12.15
N LEU A 24 23.83 9.86 12.10
CA LEU A 24 24.58 10.24 10.91
C LEU A 24 24.21 9.39 9.67
N LEU A 25 24.12 8.07 9.81
CA LEU A 25 23.74 7.17 8.72
C LEU A 25 22.28 7.37 8.29
N ALA A 26 21.37 7.57 9.24
CA ALA A 26 19.98 7.90 8.97
C ALA A 26 19.85 9.19 8.12
N MET A 27 20.65 10.19 8.47
CA MET A 27 20.71 11.44 7.73
C MET A 27 21.34 11.30 6.35
N CYS A 28 22.37 10.48 6.20
CA CYS A 28 22.93 10.14 4.89
C CYS A 28 21.87 9.53 3.98
N LEU A 29 21.02 8.63 4.51
CA LEU A 29 19.89 8.07 3.77
C LEU A 29 18.88 9.16 3.37
N LEU A 30 18.51 10.09 4.25
CA LEU A 30 17.61 11.19 3.92
C LEU A 30 18.17 12.13 2.85
N ILE A 31 19.45 12.48 2.95
CA ILE A 31 20.14 13.30 1.93
C ILE A 31 20.11 12.59 0.58
N LEU A 32 20.44 11.30 0.56
CA LEU A 32 20.40 10.48 -0.64
C LEU A 32 18.99 10.42 -1.24
N ILE A 33 17.96 10.28 -0.41
CA ILE A 33 16.56 10.32 -0.83
C ILE A 33 16.22 11.65 -1.51
N VAL A 34 16.53 12.78 -0.86
CA VAL A 34 16.25 14.11 -1.39
C VAL A 34 17.00 14.31 -2.72
N PHE A 35 18.26 13.90 -2.78
CA PHE A 35 19.08 13.99 -3.98
C PHE A 35 18.50 13.16 -5.14
N ALA A 36 18.16 11.90 -4.89
CA ALA A 36 17.58 10.99 -5.87
C ALA A 36 16.27 11.53 -6.46
N VAL A 37 15.38 12.03 -5.60
CA VAL A 37 14.10 12.62 -6.02
C VAL A 37 14.32 13.89 -6.85
N LEU A 38 15.22 14.78 -6.44
CA LEU A 38 15.49 16.03 -7.19
C LEU A 38 16.15 15.77 -8.54
N PHE A 39 17.12 14.86 -8.61
CA PHE A 39 17.86 14.55 -9.84
C PHE A 39 17.00 13.82 -10.87
N THR A 40 16.10 12.97 -10.38
CA THR A 40 15.18 12.17 -11.22
C THR A 40 13.80 12.81 -11.30
N TYR A 41 13.66 14.06 -10.84
CA TYR A 41 12.39 14.78 -10.88
C TYR A 41 11.99 15.01 -12.33
N ASP A 42 11.02 14.23 -12.78
CA ASP A 42 10.15 14.64 -13.87
C ASP A 42 8.89 15.27 -13.27
N ASP A 43 8.16 16.04 -14.06
CA ASP A 43 7.02 16.87 -13.67
C ASP A 43 5.85 16.14 -12.92
N GLY A 44 6.02 14.86 -12.57
CA GLY A 44 5.18 14.06 -11.69
C GLY A 44 5.82 13.75 -10.33
N ALA A 45 5.20 14.23 -9.26
CA ALA A 45 5.52 13.93 -7.87
C ALA A 45 5.17 12.49 -7.42
N VAL A 46 4.32 11.76 -8.17
CA VAL A 46 3.94 10.38 -7.86
C VAL A 46 4.54 9.42 -8.88
N THR A 47 5.68 8.82 -8.53
CA THR A 47 6.43 7.84 -9.33
C THR A 47 6.88 6.68 -8.45
N PRO A 48 7.29 5.53 -9.02
CA PRO A 48 7.89 4.46 -8.22
C PRO A 48 9.04 4.96 -7.34
N LEU A 49 9.90 5.84 -7.85
CA LEU A 49 10.99 6.40 -7.05
C LEU A 49 10.48 7.23 -5.87
N THR A 50 9.51 8.14 -6.07
CA THR A 50 9.05 8.99 -4.96
C THR A 50 8.32 8.20 -3.88
N LEU A 51 7.57 7.16 -4.26
CA LEU A 51 6.91 6.27 -3.31
C LEU A 51 7.92 5.39 -2.55
N PHE A 52 8.92 4.85 -3.25
CA PHE A 52 10.00 4.07 -2.63
C PHE A 52 10.85 4.95 -1.69
N SER A 53 11.02 6.22 -2.04
CA SER A 53 11.69 7.23 -1.21
C SER A 53 10.92 7.56 0.07
N LEU A 54 9.61 7.74 -0.03
CA LEU A 54 8.77 7.96 1.15
C LEU A 54 8.87 6.78 2.11
N MET A 55 8.89 5.56 1.58
CA MET A 55 9.04 4.36 2.36
C MET A 55 10.41 4.29 3.06
N TYR A 56 11.51 4.53 2.35
CA TYR A 56 12.85 4.52 2.96
C TYR A 56 13.07 5.64 3.98
N SER A 57 12.30 6.72 3.91
CA SER A 57 12.30 7.73 4.97
C SER A 57 11.88 7.17 6.33
N GLY A 58 11.07 6.09 6.34
CA GLY A 58 10.76 5.31 7.54
C GLY A 58 12.03 4.80 8.23
N TYR A 59 12.92 4.10 7.52
CA TYR A 59 14.19 3.60 8.10
C TYR A 59 15.01 4.73 8.75
N ALA A 60 15.09 5.89 8.10
CA ALA A 60 15.80 7.04 8.65
C ALA A 60 15.11 7.62 9.91
N ILE A 61 13.78 7.78 9.90
CA ILE A 61 13.02 8.29 11.05
C ILE A 61 13.17 7.35 12.25
N GLY A 62 13.11 6.03 12.03
CA GLY A 62 13.30 5.04 13.10
C GLY A 62 14.71 5.04 13.65
N ALA A 63 15.71 5.11 12.78
CA ALA A 63 17.09 5.22 13.19
C ALA A 63 17.35 6.47 14.04
N ILE A 64 16.81 7.63 13.66
CA ILE A 64 16.90 8.86 14.47
C ILE A 64 16.22 8.65 15.83
N TYR A 65 15.04 8.02 15.86
CA TYR A 65 14.34 7.72 17.12
C TYR A 65 15.16 6.78 18.03
N TYR A 66 15.70 5.69 17.49
CA TYR A 66 16.53 4.75 18.27
C TYR A 66 17.90 5.33 18.64
N ALA A 67 18.42 6.26 17.84
CA ALA A 67 19.65 6.97 18.17
C ALA A 67 19.47 7.91 19.37
N GLN A 68 18.25 8.37 19.63
CA GLN A 68 17.91 9.28 20.73
C GLN A 68 17.33 8.55 21.94
N SER A 69 16.94 7.28 21.80
CA SER A 69 16.40 6.52 22.91
C SER A 69 17.53 6.08 23.85
N ASP A 70 17.27 6.09 25.16
CA ASP A 70 18.26 5.69 26.16
C ASP A 70 18.39 4.16 26.25
N GLY A 71 18.90 3.54 25.17
CA GLY A 71 19.09 2.10 25.06
C GLY A 71 17.82 1.29 24.72
N TYR A 72 16.71 1.95 24.38
CA TYR A 72 15.50 1.27 23.90
C TYR A 72 15.47 1.21 22.37
N PHE A 73 15.80 0.05 21.81
CA PHE A 73 15.83 -0.16 20.35
C PHE A 73 14.52 -0.70 19.79
N GLY A 74 13.46 -0.76 20.62
CA GLY A 74 12.14 -1.21 20.22
C GLY A 74 11.76 -2.57 20.78
N LYS A 75 10.44 -2.79 20.87
CA LYS A 75 9.83 -3.95 21.53
C LYS A 75 10.32 -5.29 20.96
N PHE A 76 10.57 -5.39 19.66
CA PHE A 76 10.87 -6.69 19.05
C PHE A 76 12.32 -7.12 19.26
N ILE A 77 13.24 -6.16 19.39
CA ILE A 77 14.62 -6.44 19.76
C ILE A 77 14.68 -6.99 21.20
N GLU A 78 13.82 -6.55 22.12
CA GLU A 78 13.78 -7.08 23.48
C GLU A 78 13.52 -8.60 23.52
N PHE A 79 12.74 -9.13 22.57
CA PHE A 79 12.50 -10.58 22.47
C PHE A 79 13.71 -11.38 21.97
N SER A 80 14.70 -10.73 21.35
CA SER A 80 15.89 -11.40 20.83
C SER A 80 16.93 -11.72 21.90
N GLY A 81 16.85 -11.08 23.07
CA GLY A 81 17.84 -11.25 24.15
C GLY A 81 19.25 -10.73 23.81
N LEU A 82 19.40 -9.96 22.73
CA LEU A 82 20.68 -9.38 22.32
C LEU A 82 21.14 -8.31 23.31
N GLY A 83 22.44 -8.29 23.61
CA GLY A 83 23.06 -7.22 24.40
C GLY A 83 23.10 -5.90 23.63
N ARG A 84 23.04 -4.77 24.34
CA ARG A 84 23.01 -3.41 23.77
C ARG A 84 24.05 -3.17 22.67
N HIS A 85 25.32 -3.49 22.94
CA HIS A 85 26.41 -3.31 21.98
C HIS A 85 26.18 -4.11 20.68
N VAL A 86 25.64 -5.32 20.78
CA VAL A 86 25.38 -6.19 19.63
C VAL A 86 24.24 -5.60 18.79
N VAL A 87 23.21 -5.08 19.44
CA VAL A 87 22.10 -4.39 18.77
C VAL A 87 22.59 -3.16 18.01
N GLU A 88 23.41 -2.33 18.65
CA GLU A 88 23.98 -1.12 18.02
C GLU A 88 24.81 -1.46 16.78
N GLU A 89 25.67 -2.49 16.86
CA GLU A 89 26.47 -2.96 15.73
C GLU A 89 25.60 -3.41 14.55
N TYR A 90 24.61 -4.27 14.79
CA TYR A 90 23.70 -4.71 13.74
C TYR A 90 22.79 -3.60 13.22
N MET A 91 22.47 -2.57 14.02
CA MET A 91 21.73 -1.40 13.58
C MET A 91 22.52 -0.59 12.55
N ILE A 92 23.82 -0.39 12.80
CA ILE A 92 24.76 0.24 11.86
C ILE A 92 24.81 -0.56 10.55
N GLN A 93 24.99 -1.88 10.62
CA GLN A 93 25.02 -2.76 9.45
C GLN A 93 23.69 -2.71 8.66
N SER A 94 22.55 -2.70 9.37
CA SER A 94 21.21 -2.58 8.77
C SER A 94 21.08 -1.28 7.98
N LEU A 95 21.59 -0.16 8.51
CA LEU A 95 21.56 1.14 7.85
C LEU A 95 22.46 1.18 6.61
N PHE A 96 23.66 0.60 6.68
CA PHE A 96 24.51 0.47 5.49
C PHE A 96 23.85 -0.34 4.39
N LEU A 97 23.21 -1.45 4.74
CA LEU A 97 22.45 -2.26 3.80
C LEU A 97 21.29 -1.46 3.20
N ALA A 98 20.49 -0.77 4.02
CA ALA A 98 19.39 0.07 3.55
C ALA A 98 19.89 1.19 2.60
N ILE A 99 20.97 1.89 2.94
CA ILE A 99 21.56 2.92 2.07
C ILE A 99 22.01 2.32 0.73
N SER A 100 22.69 1.18 0.75
CA SER A 100 23.18 0.50 -0.45
C SER A 100 22.02 0.05 -1.35
N CYS A 101 21.00 -0.53 -0.75
CA CYS A 101 19.75 -0.95 -1.38
C CYS A 101 19.01 0.24 -2.02
N TYR A 102 18.87 1.36 -1.30
CA TYR A 102 18.24 2.55 -1.84
C TYR A 102 19.01 3.13 -3.03
N PHE A 103 20.33 3.27 -2.89
CA PHE A 103 21.21 3.75 -3.96
C PHE A 103 21.09 2.87 -5.20
N ALA A 104 21.13 1.56 -5.04
CA ALA A 104 21.00 0.60 -6.14
C ALA A 104 19.64 0.71 -6.85
N PHE A 105 18.54 0.85 -6.11
CA PHE A 105 17.21 1.06 -6.70
C PHE A 105 17.19 2.34 -7.53
N TRP A 106 17.64 3.44 -6.94
CA TRP A 106 17.66 4.75 -7.58
C TRP A 106 18.49 4.71 -8.86
N LEU A 107 19.68 4.11 -8.83
CA LEU A 107 20.55 3.97 -9.98
C LEU A 107 19.87 3.16 -11.09
N GLY A 108 19.32 1.99 -10.79
CA GLY A 108 18.62 1.15 -11.78
C GLY A 108 17.40 1.84 -12.40
N TYR A 109 16.64 2.58 -11.58
CA TYR A 109 15.50 3.37 -12.04
C TYR A 109 15.94 4.55 -12.92
N ALA A 110 16.93 5.32 -12.48
CA ALA A 110 17.42 6.52 -13.17
C ALA A 110 18.05 6.20 -14.55
N LEU A 111 18.69 5.03 -14.70
CA LEU A 111 19.28 4.61 -15.98
C LEU A 111 18.23 4.29 -17.05
N ASN A 112 17.02 3.90 -16.66
CA ASN A 112 15.98 3.41 -17.58
C ASN A 112 14.78 4.35 -17.74
N ILE A 113 14.72 5.43 -16.96
CA ILE A 113 13.60 6.37 -16.99
C ILE A 113 13.62 7.23 -18.26
N LYS A 114 12.48 7.36 -18.94
CA LYS A 114 12.34 8.29 -20.08
C LYS A 114 11.71 9.59 -19.58
N LYS A 115 12.45 10.69 -19.68
CA LYS A 115 12.03 12.02 -19.20
C LYS A 115 10.87 12.63 -20.01
N ASP A 116 10.69 12.20 -21.26
CA ASP A 116 9.76 12.83 -22.21
C ASP A 116 8.40 12.14 -22.39
N ILE A 117 8.08 11.11 -21.60
CA ILE A 117 6.76 10.44 -21.73
C ILE A 117 5.70 11.24 -20.98
N TYR A 118 5.24 12.29 -21.66
CA TYR A 118 4.29 13.24 -21.12
C TYR A 118 2.85 12.77 -21.29
N HIS A 119 2.27 12.46 -20.14
CA HIS A 119 0.84 12.49 -19.84
C HIS A 119 -0.02 11.37 -20.43
N LEU A 120 -0.80 10.78 -19.52
CA LEU A 120 -1.99 10.05 -19.89
C LEU A 120 -3.10 11.06 -20.17
N GLN A 121 -3.29 11.38 -21.44
CA GLN A 121 -4.58 11.88 -21.92
C GLN A 121 -5.39 10.66 -22.38
N PRO A 122 -6.18 10.04 -21.49
CA PRO A 122 -7.01 8.91 -21.87
C PRO A 122 -7.95 9.32 -22.99
N LYS A 123 -7.91 8.59 -24.11
CA LYS A 123 -8.93 8.73 -25.14
C LYS A 123 -10.24 8.12 -24.62
N SER A 124 -11.32 8.88 -24.68
CA SER A 124 -12.65 8.37 -24.37
C SER A 124 -13.08 7.39 -25.45
N ASP A 125 -12.96 6.11 -25.15
CA ASP A 125 -13.43 5.02 -26.01
C ASP A 125 -14.97 4.93 -25.97
N GLU A 126 -15.59 4.47 -27.05
CA GLU A 126 -17.05 4.28 -27.17
C GLU A 126 -17.59 3.37 -26.08
N PHE A 127 -16.80 2.37 -25.68
CA PHE A 127 -17.15 1.50 -24.57
C PHE A 127 -17.25 2.24 -23.23
N ILE A 128 -16.31 3.14 -22.93
CA ILE A 128 -16.35 3.95 -21.69
C ILE A 128 -17.52 4.93 -21.74
N LYS A 129 -17.86 5.47 -22.91
CA LYS A 129 -19.06 6.30 -23.09
C LYS A 129 -20.33 5.50 -22.83
N PHE A 130 -20.42 4.26 -23.30
CA PHE A 130 -21.54 3.36 -23.03
C PHE A 130 -21.72 3.12 -21.54
N ILE A 131 -20.66 2.78 -20.79
CA ILE A 131 -20.75 2.59 -19.34
C ILE A 131 -21.19 3.90 -18.67
N SER A 132 -20.58 5.04 -19.04
CA SER A 132 -20.90 6.34 -18.44
C SER A 132 -22.35 6.78 -18.68
N LYS A 133 -22.92 6.47 -19.85
CA LYS A 133 -24.33 6.73 -20.18
C LYS A 133 -25.27 5.85 -19.35
N ASN A 134 -24.91 4.59 -19.12
CA ASN A 134 -25.73 3.59 -18.44
C ASN A 134 -25.37 3.37 -16.96
N LYS A 135 -24.59 4.27 -16.34
CA LYS A 135 -24.05 4.10 -14.99
C LYS A 135 -25.10 3.79 -13.91
N ASN A 136 -26.31 4.35 -14.02
CA ASN A 136 -27.36 4.15 -13.03
C ASN A 136 -27.93 2.72 -13.07
N ILE A 137 -27.80 2.03 -14.20
CA ILE A 137 -28.27 0.64 -14.39
C ILE A 137 -27.11 -0.33 -14.19
N LEU A 138 -25.90 0.04 -14.62
CA LEU A 138 -24.74 -0.86 -14.56
C LEU A 138 -24.00 -0.80 -13.21
N ILE A 139 -23.78 0.40 -12.67
CA ILE A 139 -22.90 0.60 -11.51
C ILE A 139 -23.70 0.72 -10.21
N PHE A 140 -24.74 1.54 -10.19
CA PHE A 140 -25.48 1.84 -8.95
C PHE A 140 -26.11 0.60 -8.29
N PRO A 141 -26.66 -0.39 -9.02
CA PRO A 141 -27.17 -1.60 -8.40
C PRO A 141 -26.10 -2.41 -7.66
N LEU A 142 -24.87 -2.42 -8.18
CA LEU A 142 -23.73 -3.08 -7.52
C LEU A 142 -23.38 -2.38 -6.19
N VAL A 143 -23.32 -1.05 -6.21
CA VAL A 143 -23.09 -0.22 -5.01
C VAL A 143 -24.18 -0.45 -3.97
N LEU A 144 -25.45 -0.43 -4.40
CA LEU A 144 -26.60 -0.57 -3.50
C LEU A 144 -26.68 -1.98 -2.91
N PHE A 145 -26.50 -3.02 -3.71
CA PHE A 145 -26.51 -4.41 -3.26
C PHE A 145 -25.50 -4.63 -2.13
N VAL A 146 -24.25 -4.18 -2.32
CA VAL A 146 -23.21 -4.39 -1.32
C VAL A 146 -23.38 -3.48 -0.11
N PHE A 147 -23.90 -2.26 -0.29
CA PHE A 147 -24.25 -1.40 0.85
C PHE A 147 -25.28 -2.07 1.76
N LEU A 148 -26.36 -2.61 1.19
CA LEU A 148 -27.38 -3.34 1.94
C LEU A 148 -26.80 -4.60 2.60
N TYR A 149 -25.91 -5.31 1.90
CA TYR A 149 -25.17 -6.43 2.47
C TYR A 149 -24.34 -6.03 3.69
N TRP A 150 -23.58 -4.94 3.61
CA TRP A 150 -22.80 -4.42 4.74
C TRP A 150 -23.68 -4.03 5.93
N VAL A 151 -24.81 -3.36 5.69
CA VAL A 151 -25.77 -3.04 6.76
C VAL A 151 -26.26 -4.32 7.44
N TRP A 152 -26.68 -5.32 6.67
CA TRP A 152 -27.09 -6.62 7.22
C TRP A 152 -25.97 -7.28 8.05
N VAL A 153 -24.73 -7.26 7.57
CA VAL A 153 -23.58 -7.80 8.33
C VAL A 153 -23.42 -7.08 9.67
N CYS A 154 -23.43 -5.74 9.70
CA CYS A 154 -23.30 -4.97 10.93
C CYS A 154 -24.38 -5.31 11.98
N PHE A 155 -25.63 -5.49 11.53
CA PHE A 155 -26.72 -5.94 12.41
C PHE A 155 -26.50 -7.38 12.91
N THR A 156 -25.98 -8.26 12.06
CA THR A 156 -25.74 -9.66 12.42
C THR A 156 -24.60 -9.80 13.44
N ILE A 157 -23.50 -9.06 13.29
CA ILE A 157 -22.29 -9.27 14.10
C ILE A 157 -22.26 -8.46 15.40
N SER A 158 -22.85 -7.26 15.43
CA SER A 158 -22.75 -6.32 16.54
C SER A 158 -24.08 -5.66 16.92
N GLY A 159 -25.21 -6.15 16.36
CA GLY A 159 -26.54 -5.62 16.66
C GLY A 159 -26.84 -4.23 16.07
N GLY A 160 -25.95 -3.68 15.23
CA GLY A 160 -26.17 -2.40 14.55
C GLY A 160 -24.89 -1.79 13.97
N ILE A 161 -25.07 -0.78 13.09
CA ILE A 161 -23.97 -0.10 12.41
C ILE A 161 -23.05 0.64 13.38
N ILE A 162 -23.63 1.36 14.36
CA ILE A 162 -22.84 2.16 15.31
C ILE A 162 -21.95 1.24 16.17
N ASN A 163 -22.51 0.14 16.69
CA ASN A 163 -21.75 -0.83 17.47
C ASN A 163 -20.64 -1.47 16.64
N ALA A 164 -20.93 -1.87 15.40
CA ALA A 164 -19.92 -2.43 14.49
C ALA A 164 -18.78 -1.43 14.19
N LEU A 165 -19.04 -0.12 14.21
CA LEU A 165 -18.02 0.91 14.03
C LEU A 165 -17.21 1.19 15.31
N ILE A 166 -17.82 1.04 16.50
CA ILE A 166 -17.12 1.15 17.79
C ILE A 166 -16.19 -0.04 17.99
N GLU A 167 -16.66 -1.24 17.66
CA GLU A 167 -15.98 -2.53 17.81
C GLU A 167 -15.25 -2.96 16.52
N PHE A 168 -14.95 -2.03 15.61
CA PHE A 168 -14.50 -2.35 14.26
C PHE A 168 -13.25 -3.26 14.22
N GLN A 169 -12.42 -3.20 15.26
CA GLN A 169 -11.23 -4.03 15.40
C GLN A 169 -11.56 -5.54 15.54
N LEU A 170 -12.73 -5.87 16.09
CA LEU A 170 -13.22 -7.24 16.30
C LEU A 170 -14.00 -7.79 15.11
N PHE A 171 -14.32 -6.95 14.13
CA PHE A 171 -15.11 -7.31 12.96
C PHE A 171 -14.65 -8.62 12.30
N PRO A 172 -13.34 -8.88 12.07
CA PRO A 172 -12.90 -10.14 11.45
C PRO A 172 -13.24 -11.37 12.30
N HIS A 173 -13.14 -11.24 13.62
CA HIS A 173 -13.42 -12.33 14.56
C HIS A 173 -14.93 -12.61 14.63
N LEU A 174 -15.74 -11.55 14.73
CA LEU A 174 -17.20 -11.66 14.77
C LEU A 174 -17.78 -12.15 13.44
N ALA A 175 -17.24 -11.71 12.31
CA ALA A 175 -17.62 -12.21 10.99
C ALA A 175 -17.30 -13.70 10.85
N LYS A 176 -16.11 -14.14 11.30
CA LYS A 176 -15.74 -15.56 11.29
C LYS A 176 -16.65 -16.39 12.21
N ALA A 177 -16.94 -15.91 13.41
CA ALA A 177 -17.84 -16.59 14.35
C ALA A 177 -19.26 -16.78 13.79
N ASN A 178 -19.73 -15.84 12.96
CA ASN A 178 -21.04 -15.90 12.30
C ASN A 178 -20.99 -16.51 10.89
N ASN A 179 -19.86 -17.07 10.44
CA ASN A 179 -19.65 -17.61 9.08
C ASN A 179 -19.97 -16.61 7.95
N ILE A 180 -19.70 -15.32 8.17
CA ILE A 180 -19.95 -14.25 7.21
C ILE A 180 -18.72 -14.00 6.36
N THR A 181 -18.92 -13.90 5.04
CA THR A 181 -17.87 -13.52 4.08
C THR A 181 -17.84 -12.01 3.83
N ILE A 182 -16.64 -11.44 3.70
CA ILE A 182 -16.45 -10.03 3.32
C ILE A 182 -16.14 -9.85 1.83
N ALA A 183 -16.08 -10.94 1.05
CA ALA A 183 -15.78 -10.91 -0.38
C ALA A 183 -16.71 -9.99 -1.20
N PRO A 184 -18.02 -9.87 -0.90
CA PRO A 184 -18.90 -8.95 -1.63
C PRO A 184 -18.44 -7.48 -1.59
N TYR A 185 -17.67 -7.05 -0.57
CA TYR A 185 -17.15 -5.68 -0.48
C TYR A 185 -16.22 -5.32 -1.66
N LEU A 186 -15.56 -6.31 -2.27
CA LEU A 186 -14.74 -6.10 -3.47
C LEU A 186 -15.56 -5.65 -4.68
N ILE A 187 -16.84 -6.08 -4.77
CA ILE A 187 -17.76 -5.63 -5.83
C ILE A 187 -18.08 -4.14 -5.66
N TYR A 188 -18.21 -3.67 -4.41
CA TYR A 188 -18.42 -2.25 -4.12
C TYR A 188 -17.24 -1.41 -4.58
N TYR A 189 -16.03 -1.78 -4.19
CA TYR A 189 -14.81 -1.06 -4.57
C TYR A 189 -14.63 -1.04 -6.09
N ALA A 190 -14.86 -2.19 -6.75
CA ALA A 190 -14.83 -2.27 -8.20
C ALA A 190 -15.87 -1.36 -8.88
N ALA A 191 -17.10 -1.29 -8.37
CA ALA A 191 -18.13 -0.40 -8.89
C ALA A 191 -17.73 1.07 -8.75
N ILE A 192 -17.18 1.48 -7.60
CA ILE A 192 -16.68 2.85 -7.41
C ILE A 192 -15.49 3.15 -8.33
N ASN A 193 -14.56 2.21 -8.51
CA ASN A 193 -13.43 2.34 -9.43
C ASN A 193 -13.92 2.57 -10.87
N ILE A 194 -14.88 1.77 -11.35
CA ILE A 194 -15.46 1.92 -12.70
C ILE A 194 -16.18 3.27 -12.83
N TRP A 195 -16.93 3.69 -11.81
CA TRP A 195 -17.57 5.00 -11.79
C TRP A 195 -16.53 6.10 -11.93
N PHE A 196 -15.44 6.01 -11.17
CA PHE A 196 -14.39 7.01 -11.18
C PHE A 196 -13.65 7.09 -12.52
N ILE A 197 -13.34 5.93 -13.12
CA ILE A 197 -12.80 5.84 -14.50
C ILE A 197 -13.72 6.56 -15.48
N CYS A 198 -15.03 6.34 -15.41
CA CYS A 198 -15.99 7.01 -16.28
C CYS A 198 -16.03 8.53 -16.09
N ILE A 199 -15.90 9.02 -14.85
CA ILE A 199 -15.84 10.46 -14.55
C ILE A 199 -14.57 11.07 -15.17
N LEU A 200 -13.40 10.48 -14.88
CA LEU A 200 -12.12 11.05 -15.28
C LEU A 200 -11.84 10.97 -16.78
N CYS A 201 -12.36 9.95 -17.47
CA CYS A 201 -12.25 9.81 -18.92
C CYS A 201 -13.27 10.67 -19.68
N SER A 202 -14.17 11.36 -18.98
CA SER A 202 -15.15 12.27 -19.59
C SER A 202 -14.66 13.71 -19.48
N PRO A 203 -14.22 14.37 -20.57
CA PRO A 203 -13.57 15.68 -20.50
C PRO A 203 -14.43 16.80 -19.91
N LYS A 204 -15.76 16.65 -19.93
CA LYS A 204 -16.72 17.66 -19.44
C LYS A 204 -17.33 17.35 -18.05
N LYS A 205 -17.03 16.21 -17.43
CA LYS A 205 -17.66 15.82 -16.16
C LYS A 205 -16.78 16.18 -14.98
N SER A 206 -17.31 16.98 -14.06
CA SER A 206 -16.73 17.21 -12.75
C SER A 206 -17.01 16.01 -11.82
N ILE A 207 -16.20 15.87 -10.77
CA ILE A 207 -16.43 14.88 -9.71
C ILE A 207 -17.70 15.29 -8.97
N SER A 208 -18.73 14.45 -9.00
CA SER A 208 -20.02 14.76 -8.38
C SER A 208 -19.98 14.54 -6.87
N LYS A 209 -20.74 15.36 -6.11
CA LYS A 209 -20.92 15.17 -4.66
C LYS A 209 -21.44 13.77 -4.32
N SER A 210 -22.32 13.22 -5.16
CA SER A 210 -22.83 11.86 -5.03
C SER A 210 -21.72 10.81 -5.12
N PHE A 211 -20.77 10.95 -6.05
CA PHE A 211 -19.62 10.06 -6.12
C PHE A 211 -18.78 10.15 -4.84
N VAL A 212 -18.49 11.36 -4.37
CA VAL A 212 -17.69 11.58 -3.14
C VAL A 212 -18.35 10.90 -1.93
N PHE A 213 -19.67 11.03 -1.80
CA PHE A 213 -20.42 10.36 -0.73
C PHE A 213 -20.27 8.84 -0.79
N TRP A 214 -20.49 8.21 -1.96
CA TRP A 214 -20.36 6.76 -2.08
C TRP A 214 -18.91 6.26 -1.97
N ALA A 215 -17.93 7.04 -2.42
CA ALA A 215 -16.53 6.73 -2.17
C ALA A 215 -16.20 6.77 -0.66
N PHE A 216 -16.75 7.74 0.07
CA PHE A 216 -16.63 7.83 1.53
C PHE A 216 -17.33 6.67 2.25
N VAL A 217 -18.53 6.26 1.81
CA VAL A 217 -19.19 5.06 2.33
C VAL A 217 -18.32 3.82 2.11
N GLY A 218 -17.71 3.66 0.94
CA GLY A 218 -16.74 2.58 0.69
C GLY A 218 -15.54 2.61 1.64
N PHE A 219 -15.01 3.78 1.95
CA PHE A 219 -13.95 3.95 2.95
C PHE A 219 -14.41 3.51 4.35
N VAL A 220 -15.61 3.88 4.78
CA VAL A 220 -16.21 3.45 6.06
C VAL A 220 -16.41 1.94 6.11
N ILE A 221 -16.95 1.33 5.04
CA ILE A 221 -17.07 -0.14 4.91
C ILE A 221 -15.69 -0.79 5.07
N SER A 222 -14.67 -0.25 4.40
CA SER A 222 -13.32 -0.81 4.47
C SER A 222 -12.72 -0.73 5.88
N ILE A 223 -12.82 0.44 6.53
CA ILE A 223 -12.31 0.64 7.89
C ILE A 223 -13.04 -0.27 8.88
N SER A 224 -14.35 -0.46 8.70
CA SER A 224 -15.15 -1.31 9.59
C SER A 224 -14.63 -2.74 9.68
N THR A 225 -13.86 -3.21 8.68
CA THR A 225 -13.25 -4.54 8.68
C THR A 225 -11.89 -4.63 9.41
N ALA A 226 -11.49 -3.60 10.16
CA ALA A 226 -10.18 -3.47 10.81
C ALA A 226 -8.96 -3.35 9.88
N ARG A 227 -9.18 -3.17 8.57
CA ARG A 227 -8.11 -3.18 7.55
C ARG A 227 -7.68 -1.77 7.13
N ILE A 228 -7.13 -1.00 8.08
CA ILE A 228 -6.74 0.42 7.91
C ILE A 228 -5.92 0.64 6.63
N THR A 229 -4.84 -0.13 6.45
CA THR A 229 -3.93 0.01 5.30
C THR A 229 -4.65 -0.18 3.96
N ILE A 230 -5.57 -1.15 3.87
CA ILE A 230 -6.36 -1.40 2.65
C ILE A 230 -7.32 -0.24 2.39
N SER A 231 -7.97 0.29 3.44
CA SER A 231 -8.91 1.41 3.32
C SER A 231 -8.24 2.68 2.79
N ILE A 232 -7.04 2.98 3.28
CA ILE A 232 -6.24 4.12 2.83
C ILE A 232 -5.74 3.87 1.41
N SER A 233 -5.21 2.68 1.13
CA SER A 233 -4.73 2.30 -0.19
C SER A 233 -5.83 2.40 -1.26
N TYR A 234 -7.07 2.04 -0.90
CA TYR A 234 -8.23 2.20 -1.77
C TYR A 234 -8.43 3.66 -2.20
N ILE A 235 -8.52 4.61 -1.26
CA ILE A 235 -8.70 6.02 -1.61
C ILE A 235 -7.45 6.61 -2.28
N LEU A 236 -6.25 6.25 -1.82
CA LEU A 236 -5.00 6.66 -2.46
C LEU A 236 -4.94 6.20 -3.92
N SER A 237 -5.40 5.00 -4.25
CA SER A 237 -5.39 4.52 -5.64
C SER A 237 -6.24 5.39 -6.56
N LEU A 238 -7.41 5.87 -6.08
CA LEU A 238 -8.24 6.83 -6.79
C LEU A 238 -7.53 8.18 -6.93
N LEU A 239 -6.90 8.69 -5.86
CA LEU A 239 -6.18 9.97 -5.91
C LEU A 239 -4.98 9.91 -6.85
N VAL A 240 -4.21 8.82 -6.84
CA VAL A 240 -3.08 8.58 -7.76
C VAL A 240 -3.58 8.47 -9.19
N PHE A 241 -4.68 7.75 -9.44
CA PHE A 241 -5.27 7.70 -10.77
C PHE A 241 -5.66 9.09 -11.29
N ALA A 242 -6.34 9.89 -10.44
CA ALA A 242 -6.68 11.27 -10.76
C ALA A 242 -5.44 12.14 -11.00
N TYR A 243 -4.38 11.94 -10.22
CA TYR A 243 -3.11 12.64 -10.34
C TYR A 243 -2.44 12.39 -11.69
N LEU A 244 -2.47 11.13 -12.16
CA LEU A 244 -1.93 10.72 -13.45
C LEU A 244 -2.72 11.33 -14.63
N VAL A 245 -4.05 11.45 -14.50
CA VAL A 245 -4.94 11.91 -15.57
C VAL A 245 -5.16 13.44 -15.60
N LYS A 246 -5.25 14.11 -14.44
CA LYS A 246 -5.65 15.53 -14.31
C LYS A 246 -4.54 16.41 -13.75
N ARG A 247 -3.75 17.03 -14.63
CA ARG A 247 -2.61 17.89 -14.27
C ARG A 247 -3.01 19.10 -13.42
N GLU A 248 -4.12 19.74 -13.76
CA GLU A 248 -4.63 20.96 -13.10
C GLU A 248 -4.93 20.79 -11.60
N TYR A 249 -5.16 19.56 -11.14
CA TYR A 249 -5.50 19.26 -9.74
C TYR A 249 -4.36 18.61 -8.96
N ARG A 250 -3.18 18.38 -9.55
CA ARG A 250 -2.08 17.61 -8.94
C ARG A 250 -1.70 18.09 -7.54
N ASN A 251 -1.48 19.40 -7.36
CA ASN A 251 -1.09 19.94 -6.05
C ASN A 251 -2.19 19.73 -5.00
N ARG A 252 -3.46 19.91 -5.37
CA ARG A 252 -4.60 19.67 -4.47
C ARG A 252 -4.70 18.19 -4.10
N LEU A 253 -4.51 17.30 -5.07
CA LEU A 253 -4.55 15.85 -4.85
C LEU A 253 -3.39 15.40 -3.94
N LEU A 254 -2.20 15.98 -4.05
CA LEU A 254 -1.09 15.72 -3.14
C LEU A 254 -1.40 16.16 -1.71
N VAL A 255 -2.00 17.34 -1.53
CA VAL A 255 -2.42 17.81 -0.20
C VAL A 255 -3.47 16.86 0.39
N ILE A 256 -4.52 16.52 -0.36
CA ILE A 256 -5.57 15.59 0.10
C ILE A 256 -4.98 14.22 0.44
N GLY A 257 -4.10 13.69 -0.41
CA GLY A 257 -3.42 12.42 -0.16
C GLY A 257 -2.54 12.45 1.10
N SER A 258 -1.84 13.55 1.33
CA SER A 258 -1.02 13.75 2.53
C SER A 258 -1.89 13.85 3.79
N THR A 259 -3.01 14.57 3.74
CA THR A 259 -3.98 14.63 4.84
C THR A 259 -4.57 13.26 5.14
N LEU A 260 -4.87 12.47 4.11
CA LEU A 260 -5.37 11.09 4.27
C LEU A 260 -4.32 10.19 4.96
N LEU A 261 -3.06 10.27 4.53
CA LEU A 261 -1.96 9.55 5.20
C LEU A 261 -1.77 10.01 6.65
N LEU A 262 -1.91 11.31 6.96
CA LEU A 262 -1.85 11.76 8.35
C LEU A 262 -3.04 11.26 9.17
N SER A 263 -4.23 11.20 8.57
CA SER A 263 -5.43 10.67 9.23
C SER A 263 -5.33 9.18 9.57
N SER A 264 -4.48 8.41 8.87
CA SER A 264 -4.26 7.00 9.19
C SER A 264 -3.68 6.77 10.56
N PHE A 265 -2.81 7.67 11.02
CA PHE A 265 -2.24 7.61 12.36
C PHE A 265 -3.32 7.84 13.42
N MET A 266 -4.28 8.74 13.16
CA MET A 266 -5.42 8.95 14.05
C MET A 266 -6.34 7.71 14.07
N ILE A 267 -6.60 7.09 12.92
CA ILE A 267 -7.40 5.85 12.84
C ILE A 267 -6.68 4.70 13.57
N TYR A 268 -5.35 4.64 13.51
CA TYR A 268 -4.57 3.68 14.28
C TYR A 268 -4.75 3.87 15.80
N VAL A 269 -4.72 5.12 16.29
CA VAL A 269 -5.00 5.39 17.71
C VAL A 269 -6.43 4.97 18.09
N LEU A 270 -7.42 5.28 17.23
CA LEU A 270 -8.80 4.84 17.45
C LEU A 270 -8.93 3.30 17.49
N ARG A 271 -8.11 2.58 16.73
CA ARG A 271 -8.04 1.12 16.76
C ARG A 271 -7.54 0.59 18.11
N GLU A 272 -6.49 1.20 18.65
CA GLU A 272 -5.99 0.83 19.99
C GLU A 272 -7.03 1.13 21.06
N PHE A 273 -7.70 2.28 21.00
CA PHE A 273 -8.80 2.59 21.91
C PHE A 273 -9.98 1.63 21.79
N SER A 274 -10.30 1.17 20.57
CA SER A 274 -11.32 0.12 20.35
C SER A 274 -10.93 -1.19 21.06
N ASN A 275 -9.66 -1.61 21.01
CA ASN A 275 -9.16 -2.77 21.76
C ASN A 275 -9.32 -2.60 23.27
N TYR A 276 -8.87 -1.46 23.81
CA TYR A 276 -8.94 -1.20 25.25
C TYR A 276 -10.37 -1.11 25.75
N TYR A 277 -11.26 -0.47 24.98
CA TYR A 277 -12.67 -0.40 25.30
C TYR A 277 -13.31 -1.78 25.40
N PHE A 278 -13.00 -2.68 24.46
CA PHE A 278 -13.51 -4.05 24.52
C PHE A 278 -12.99 -4.84 25.73
N LEU A 279 -11.70 -4.73 26.03
CA LEU A 279 -11.07 -5.52 27.10
C LEU A 279 -11.47 -5.03 28.50
N TYR A 280 -11.60 -3.71 28.70
CA TYR A 280 -11.70 -3.11 30.03
C TYR A 280 -12.98 -2.30 30.25
N GLY A 281 -13.77 -2.04 29.21
CA GLY A 281 -14.97 -1.21 29.26
C GLY A 281 -14.70 0.29 29.51
N ASP A 282 -13.44 0.69 29.72
CA ASP A 282 -13.04 2.04 30.09
C ASP A 282 -11.63 2.36 29.56
N ILE A 283 -11.56 3.37 28.68
CA ILE A 283 -10.32 3.82 28.02
C ILE A 283 -9.53 4.79 28.93
N SER A 284 -10.15 5.37 29.96
CA SER A 284 -9.55 6.43 30.79
C SER A 284 -8.36 5.95 31.64
N LYS A 285 -8.11 4.64 31.71
CA LYS A 285 -7.04 4.02 32.50
C LYS A 285 -5.77 3.72 31.69
N VAL A 286 -5.72 4.09 30.42
CA VAL A 286 -4.60 3.76 29.52
C VAL A 286 -3.65 4.94 29.39
N ASP A 287 -2.40 4.78 29.87
CA ASP A 287 -1.32 5.73 29.59
C ASP A 287 -0.67 5.37 28.24
N PHE A 288 -1.08 6.08 27.17
CA PHE A 288 -0.61 5.82 25.81
C PHE A 288 0.37 6.90 25.33
N ASN A 289 1.65 6.56 25.23
CA ASN A 289 2.63 7.40 24.55
C ASN A 289 2.59 7.13 23.04
N PHE A 290 2.16 8.14 22.28
CA PHE A 290 1.99 8.07 20.82
C PHE A 290 3.28 7.73 20.06
N LEU A 291 4.42 8.32 20.44
CA LEU A 291 5.69 8.09 19.75
C LEU A 291 6.23 6.69 20.02
N THR A 292 6.14 6.23 21.27
CA THR A 292 6.54 4.88 21.66
C THR A 292 5.64 3.83 21.01
N GLY A 293 4.32 4.05 20.95
CA GLY A 293 3.39 3.11 20.31
C GLY A 293 3.54 3.02 18.79
N LEU A 294 3.87 4.14 18.12
CA LEU A 294 4.03 4.17 16.67
C LEU A 294 5.43 3.78 16.16
N ILE A 295 6.50 4.31 16.76
CA ILE A 295 7.86 4.03 16.32
C ILE A 295 8.47 2.89 17.14
N GLY A 296 8.38 2.96 18.48
CA GLY A 296 8.90 1.93 19.39
C GLY A 296 8.21 0.57 19.24
N GLY A 297 6.89 0.58 19.01
CA GLY A 297 6.08 -0.61 18.72
C GLY A 297 6.32 -1.25 17.36
N GLY A 298 7.27 -0.74 16.56
CA GLY A 298 7.68 -1.31 15.27
C GLY A 298 6.68 -1.11 14.12
N ASN A 299 5.85 -0.06 14.20
CA ASN A 299 4.81 0.18 13.20
C ASN A 299 5.23 1.10 12.05
N ILE A 300 6.25 1.94 12.25
CA ILE A 300 6.76 2.89 11.25
C ILE A 300 8.03 2.36 10.56
N THR A 301 8.78 1.45 11.19
CA THR A 301 10.15 1.11 10.75
C THR A 301 10.53 -0.35 10.91
N ASP A 302 10.89 -0.98 9.79
CA ASP A 302 11.38 -2.35 9.70
C ASP A 302 12.85 -2.53 10.13
N LEU A 303 13.44 -1.46 10.67
CA LEU A 303 14.83 -1.46 11.10
C LEU A 303 15.11 -2.46 12.24
N GLN A 304 14.16 -2.65 13.17
CA GLN A 304 14.27 -3.66 14.23
C GLN A 304 14.40 -5.08 13.66
N GLN A 305 13.70 -5.33 12.56
CA GLN A 305 13.57 -6.66 11.97
C GLN A 305 14.80 -6.95 11.11
N LEU A 306 15.35 -5.94 10.43
CA LEU A 306 16.65 -6.02 9.78
C LEU A 306 17.77 -6.40 10.76
N VAL A 307 17.80 -5.78 11.94
CA VAL A 307 18.75 -6.13 13.01
C VAL A 307 18.62 -7.60 13.39
N ILE A 308 17.38 -8.06 13.64
CA ILE A 308 17.12 -9.45 14.01
C ILE A 308 17.56 -10.42 12.91
N ILE A 309 17.20 -10.16 11.65
CA ILE A 309 17.62 -11.00 10.51
C ILE A 309 19.13 -11.03 10.39
N LEU A 310 19.81 -9.87 10.40
CA LEU A 310 21.26 -9.83 10.26
C LEU A 310 21.97 -10.58 11.38
N SER A 311 21.44 -10.50 12.61
CA SER A 311 22.01 -11.19 13.76
C SER A 311 21.81 -12.71 13.76
N THR A 312 20.78 -13.20 13.08
CA THR A 312 20.37 -14.62 13.07
C THR A 312 20.62 -15.33 11.75
N PHE A 313 20.97 -14.59 10.69
CA PHE A 313 21.14 -15.13 9.35
C PHE A 313 22.27 -16.16 9.27
N SER A 314 21.99 -17.29 8.63
CA SER A 314 23.00 -18.27 8.24
C SER A 314 22.79 -18.65 6.77
N LEU A 315 23.89 -18.90 6.04
CA LEU A 315 23.83 -19.30 4.62
C LEU A 315 23.03 -20.59 4.41
N ASN A 316 23.01 -21.49 5.41
CA ASN A 316 22.22 -22.73 5.38
C ASN A 316 20.71 -22.47 5.44
N ASN A 317 20.29 -21.29 5.89
CA ASN A 317 18.89 -20.88 6.01
C ASN A 317 18.47 -19.90 4.89
N SER A 318 19.25 -19.79 3.81
CA SER A 318 18.87 -18.91 2.69
C SER A 318 17.67 -19.45 1.93
N LEU A 319 16.72 -18.55 1.62
CA LEU A 319 15.50 -18.91 0.89
C LEU A 319 15.66 -18.99 -0.63
N LEU A 320 16.78 -18.50 -1.19
CA LEU A 320 17.12 -18.56 -2.62
C LEU A 320 15.98 -18.15 -3.57
N GLY A 321 15.17 -17.18 -3.18
CA GLY A 321 14.07 -16.64 -3.98
C GLY A 321 12.75 -17.40 -3.86
N SER A 322 12.68 -18.47 -3.05
CA SER A 322 11.43 -19.21 -2.80
C SER A 322 10.35 -18.32 -2.20
N SER A 323 10.76 -17.28 -1.48
CA SER A 323 9.87 -16.26 -0.95
C SER A 323 9.08 -15.56 -2.09
N TYR A 324 9.70 -15.13 -3.18
CA TYR A 324 9.01 -14.40 -4.26
C TYR A 324 7.95 -15.21 -5.04
N LEU A 325 7.84 -16.52 -4.80
CA LEU A 325 6.87 -17.42 -5.43
C LEU A 325 5.76 -17.90 -4.49
N ASP A 326 5.75 -17.45 -3.23
CA ASP A 326 4.73 -17.72 -2.22
C ASP A 326 3.31 -17.56 -2.75
N TRP A 327 3.08 -16.54 -3.58
CA TRP A 327 1.75 -16.19 -4.05
C TRP A 327 1.17 -17.33 -4.90
N ILE A 328 2.02 -18.12 -5.58
CA ILE A 328 1.59 -19.31 -6.32
C ILE A 328 1.07 -20.35 -5.34
N ASN A 329 1.74 -20.56 -4.22
CA ASN A 329 1.25 -21.47 -3.18
C ASN A 329 -0.08 -20.97 -2.58
N ASN A 330 -0.16 -19.67 -2.28
CA ASN A 330 -1.36 -19.06 -1.70
C ASN A 330 -2.55 -18.95 -2.67
N PHE A 331 -2.31 -18.87 -3.99
CA PHE A 331 -3.37 -18.83 -5.00
C PHE A 331 -3.75 -20.19 -5.56
N VAL A 332 -2.79 -21.10 -5.72
CA VAL A 332 -2.95 -22.36 -6.44
C VAL A 332 -2.76 -23.54 -5.50
N GLY A 333 -1.71 -23.52 -4.67
CA GLY A 333 -1.34 -24.61 -3.76
C GLY A 333 -2.45 -24.99 -2.77
N VAL A 334 -3.23 -24.03 -2.29
CA VAL A 334 -4.39 -24.29 -1.40
C VAL A 334 -5.41 -25.25 -2.04
N TYR A 335 -5.63 -25.15 -3.35
CA TYR A 335 -6.53 -26.06 -4.08
C TYR A 335 -5.95 -27.48 -4.24
N PHE A 336 -4.65 -27.64 -4.01
CA PHE A 336 -3.94 -28.91 -3.99
C PHE A 336 -3.63 -29.40 -2.56
N GLY A 337 -4.25 -28.79 -1.54
CA GLY A 337 -4.07 -29.16 -0.14
C GLY A 337 -2.76 -28.67 0.49
N MET A 338 -2.06 -27.73 -0.14
CA MET A 338 -0.92 -27.06 0.49
C MET A 338 -1.43 -26.05 1.50
N GLU A 339 -0.82 -26.01 2.68
CA GLU A 339 -1.17 -24.98 3.66
C GLU A 339 -0.75 -23.60 3.13
N PRO A 340 -1.67 -22.62 3.14
CA PRO A 340 -1.30 -21.25 2.82
C PRO A 340 -0.32 -20.78 3.89
N ASN A 341 0.90 -20.48 3.47
CA ASN A 341 1.91 -19.92 4.34
C ASN A 341 2.27 -18.54 3.80
N SER A 342 2.34 -17.55 4.69
CA SER A 342 2.82 -16.23 4.27
C SER A 342 4.33 -16.22 4.38
N LEU A 343 4.97 -15.72 3.35
CA LEU A 343 6.39 -15.42 3.26
C LEU A 343 6.93 -14.76 4.51
N GLY A 344 6.16 -13.78 4.98
CA GLY A 344 6.50 -13.05 6.16
C GLY A 344 6.46 -13.95 7.40
N LEU A 345 5.47 -14.85 7.49
CA LEU A 345 5.39 -15.85 8.54
C LEU A 345 6.56 -16.83 8.48
N LEU A 346 6.93 -17.31 7.30
CA LEU A 346 8.03 -18.26 7.12
C LEU A 346 9.38 -17.64 7.52
N ILE A 347 9.63 -16.38 7.13
CA ILE A 347 10.82 -15.63 7.56
C ILE A 347 10.74 -15.28 9.06
N HIS A 348 9.56 -14.94 9.57
CA HIS A 348 9.35 -14.73 11.01
C HIS A 348 9.67 -16.00 11.81
N GLU A 349 9.14 -17.15 11.42
CA GLU A 349 9.37 -18.43 12.08
C GLU A 349 10.84 -18.88 12.04
N MET A 350 11.58 -18.53 10.99
CA MET A 350 13.00 -18.86 10.88
C MET A 350 13.93 -17.96 11.72
N TYR A 351 13.58 -16.68 11.90
CA TYR A 351 14.50 -15.69 12.46
C TYR A 351 13.99 -15.00 13.73
N MET A 352 12.71 -15.16 14.09
CA MET A 352 12.08 -14.54 15.25
C MET A 352 11.53 -15.60 16.22
N PRO A 353 11.56 -15.33 17.54
CA PRO A 353 10.95 -16.22 18.51
C PRO A 353 9.45 -16.37 18.26
N ALA A 354 8.93 -17.60 18.35
CA ALA A 354 7.52 -17.92 18.10
C ALA A 354 6.52 -17.14 18.99
N SER A 355 6.96 -16.62 20.13
CA SER A 355 6.16 -15.83 21.08
C SER A 355 6.26 -14.30 20.90
N SER A 356 7.09 -13.81 19.97
CA SER A 356 7.46 -12.38 19.89
C SER A 356 6.35 -11.46 19.38
N GLY A 357 5.35 -11.99 18.66
CA GLY A 357 4.34 -11.17 17.97
C GLY A 357 4.95 -10.12 17.01
N ALA A 358 6.21 -10.31 16.63
CA ALA A 358 6.94 -9.38 15.79
C ALA A 358 6.38 -9.37 14.36
N PRO A 359 6.31 -8.19 13.71
CA PRO A 359 5.91 -8.13 12.32
C PRO A 359 6.92 -8.92 11.48
N THR A 360 6.47 -9.33 10.31
CA THR A 360 7.34 -9.99 9.34
C THR A 360 8.28 -8.97 8.68
N PRO A 361 9.49 -9.37 8.28
CA PRO A 361 10.45 -8.41 7.79
C PRO A 361 9.97 -7.75 6.50
N GLY A 362 10.27 -6.46 6.39
CA GLY A 362 10.12 -5.68 5.19
C GLY A 362 11.14 -6.08 4.15
N ALA A 363 11.04 -5.46 2.99
CA ALA A 363 11.59 -6.05 1.79
C ALA A 363 13.11 -6.01 1.70
N VAL A 364 13.78 -5.08 2.39
CA VAL A 364 15.25 -5.13 2.52
C VAL A 364 15.66 -6.38 3.28
N GLY A 365 14.90 -6.73 4.33
CA GLY A 365 15.14 -7.93 5.13
C GLY A 365 14.81 -9.21 4.37
N GLU A 366 13.71 -9.21 3.61
CA GLU A 366 13.36 -10.32 2.73
C GLU A 366 14.43 -10.55 1.65
N LEU A 367 14.86 -9.49 0.96
CA LEU A 367 15.91 -9.59 -0.05
C LEU A 367 17.20 -10.14 0.56
N TYR A 368 17.54 -9.71 1.77
CA TYR A 368 18.71 -10.21 2.47
C TYR A 368 18.56 -11.69 2.86
N ALA A 369 17.40 -12.12 3.34
CA ALA A 369 17.13 -13.53 3.62
C ALA A 369 17.25 -14.43 2.36
N ASN A 370 16.90 -13.90 1.19
CA ASN A 370 16.95 -14.65 -0.07
C ASN A 370 18.31 -14.60 -0.77
N PHE A 371 18.97 -13.45 -0.78
CA PHE A 371 20.12 -13.16 -1.64
C PHE A 371 21.33 -12.62 -0.88
N ASN A 372 21.23 -12.41 0.43
CA ASN A 372 22.31 -11.97 1.31
C ASN A 372 22.99 -10.69 0.75
N VAL A 373 24.31 -10.69 0.60
CA VAL A 373 25.11 -9.58 0.06
C VAL A 373 24.74 -9.18 -1.37
N LEU A 374 24.03 -10.05 -2.12
CA LEU A 374 23.55 -9.74 -3.48
C LEU A 374 22.22 -8.95 -3.49
N SER A 375 21.63 -8.67 -2.33
CA SER A 375 20.37 -7.91 -2.22
C SER A 375 20.36 -6.57 -2.98
N PRO A 376 21.42 -5.72 -2.90
CA PRO A 376 21.45 -4.46 -3.65
C PRO A 376 21.41 -4.69 -5.16
N LEU A 377 22.04 -5.76 -5.66
CA LEU A 377 22.03 -6.09 -7.09
C LEU A 377 20.62 -6.46 -7.57
N VAL A 378 19.87 -7.24 -6.78
CA VAL A 378 18.48 -7.58 -7.11
C VAL A 378 17.61 -6.33 -7.13
N ILE A 379 17.78 -5.45 -6.13
CA ILE A 379 17.05 -4.17 -6.08
C ILE A 379 17.35 -3.27 -7.27
N PHE A 380 18.59 -3.25 -7.76
CA PHE A 380 18.94 -2.53 -8.98
C PHE A 380 18.07 -2.98 -10.17
N PHE A 381 17.90 -4.29 -10.37
CA PHE A 381 17.04 -4.82 -11.42
C PHE A 381 15.56 -4.51 -11.19
N ILE A 382 15.10 -4.51 -9.93
CA ILE A 382 13.74 -4.05 -9.59
C ILE A 382 13.57 -2.58 -9.98
N GLY A 383 14.54 -1.71 -9.68
CA GLY A 383 14.54 -0.31 -10.11
C GLY A 383 14.43 -0.15 -11.62
N CYS A 384 15.22 -0.94 -12.37
CA CYS A 384 15.14 -0.99 -13.83
C CYS A 384 13.74 -1.39 -14.31
N LEU A 385 13.17 -2.46 -13.75
CA LEU A 385 11.85 -2.97 -14.09
C LEU A 385 10.76 -1.91 -13.82
N MET A 386 10.81 -1.23 -12.67
CA MET A 386 9.84 -0.18 -12.34
C MET A 386 9.88 0.98 -13.34
N ALA A 387 11.06 1.38 -13.81
CA ALA A 387 11.18 2.40 -14.84
C ALA A 387 10.58 1.92 -16.17
N VAL A 388 10.83 0.67 -16.56
CA VAL A 388 10.25 0.06 -17.78
C VAL A 388 8.72 0.00 -17.70
N ILE A 389 8.16 -0.48 -16.59
CA ILE A 389 6.70 -0.54 -16.37
C ILE A 389 6.09 0.86 -16.48
N ARG A 390 6.68 1.85 -15.81
CA ARG A 390 6.23 3.25 -15.88
C ARG A 390 6.22 3.75 -17.31
N ASN A 391 7.34 3.61 -18.02
CA ASN A 391 7.46 4.08 -19.39
C ASN A 391 6.45 3.40 -20.33
N PHE A 392 6.25 2.09 -20.17
CA PHE A 392 5.26 1.33 -20.91
C PHE A 392 3.85 1.87 -20.68
N VAL A 393 3.41 1.98 -19.43
CA VAL A 393 2.06 2.43 -19.09
C VAL A 393 1.78 3.83 -19.61
N LEU A 394 2.71 4.77 -19.34
CA LEU A 394 2.54 6.16 -19.74
C LEU A 394 2.52 6.32 -21.27
N SER A 395 3.19 5.44 -22.02
CA SER A 395 3.18 5.46 -23.49
C SER A 395 1.86 5.02 -24.12
N LYS A 396 1.10 4.12 -23.47
CA LYS A 396 -0.07 3.47 -24.06
C LYS A 396 -1.36 4.29 -24.03
N ARG A 397 -1.42 5.35 -23.21
CA ARG A 397 -2.61 6.24 -23.07
C ARG A 397 -3.95 5.52 -22.82
N ASN A 398 -3.90 4.35 -22.18
CA ASN A 398 -5.07 3.53 -21.87
C ASN A 398 -5.52 3.76 -20.42
N SER A 399 -6.79 4.13 -20.21
CA SER A 399 -7.34 4.45 -18.89
C SER A 399 -7.36 3.28 -17.92
N LEU A 400 -7.70 2.09 -18.41
CA LEU A 400 -7.74 0.88 -17.58
C LEU A 400 -6.32 0.49 -17.17
N LEU A 401 -5.36 0.54 -18.09
CA LEU A 401 -3.95 0.29 -17.78
C LEU A 401 -3.40 1.31 -16.77
N ALA A 402 -3.78 2.58 -16.91
CA ALA A 402 -3.39 3.62 -15.97
C ALA A 402 -4.03 3.46 -14.59
N PHE A 403 -5.27 2.97 -14.52
CA PHE A 403 -5.90 2.59 -13.26
C PHE A 403 -5.19 1.39 -12.62
N CYS A 404 -4.90 0.33 -13.38
CA CYS A 404 -4.12 -0.79 -12.88
C CYS A 404 -2.77 -0.32 -12.35
N TYR A 405 -2.11 0.60 -13.07
CA TYR A 405 -0.85 1.18 -12.64
C TYR A 405 -0.96 2.07 -11.39
N SER A 406 -2.05 2.82 -11.20
CA SER A 406 -2.24 3.58 -9.95
C SER A 406 -2.47 2.66 -8.75
N VAL A 407 -3.23 1.57 -8.94
CA VAL A 407 -3.39 0.55 -7.89
C VAL A 407 -2.04 -0.12 -7.63
N PHE A 408 -1.29 -0.46 -8.68
CA PHE A 408 0.07 -0.99 -8.56
C PHE A 408 0.99 -0.05 -7.79
N LEU A 409 1.05 1.24 -8.11
CA LEU A 409 1.90 2.20 -7.40
C LEU A 409 1.58 2.26 -5.91
N VAL A 410 0.29 2.24 -5.56
CA VAL A 410 -0.14 2.28 -4.15
C VAL A 410 0.09 0.95 -3.45
N CYS A 411 -0.27 -0.17 -4.07
CA CYS A 411 -0.17 -1.50 -3.47
C CYS A 411 1.25 -2.07 -3.45
N PHE A 412 2.08 -1.74 -4.44
CA PHE A 412 3.41 -2.31 -4.60
C PHE A 412 4.51 -1.43 -4.00
N VAL A 413 4.39 -0.09 -4.06
CA VAL A 413 5.51 0.81 -3.72
C VAL A 413 5.39 1.43 -2.33
N PHE A 414 4.19 1.69 -1.81
CA PHE A 414 4.02 2.13 -0.41
C PHE A 414 4.19 1.00 0.62
N MET A 415 4.18 -0.27 0.20
CA MET A 415 4.04 -1.42 1.10
C MET A 415 5.23 -2.38 1.12
N TYR A 416 6.36 -2.03 0.48
CA TYR A 416 7.62 -2.76 0.66
C TYR A 416 8.14 -2.80 2.14
N PRO A 417 7.74 -1.97 3.15
CA PRO A 417 8.33 -2.05 4.48
C PRO A 417 7.49 -2.86 5.48
N LYS A 418 6.30 -3.35 5.14
CA LYS A 418 5.44 -4.07 6.10
C LYS A 418 4.67 -5.19 5.42
N VAL A 419 5.10 -6.41 5.74
CA VAL A 419 4.26 -7.60 5.91
C VAL A 419 3.13 -7.74 4.88
N ASP A 420 3.44 -8.35 3.76
CA ASP A 420 2.78 -9.60 3.35
C ASP A 420 3.18 -9.92 1.89
N SER A 421 3.56 -11.15 1.63
CA SER A 421 3.47 -11.71 0.28
C SER A 421 2.05 -11.67 -0.32
N THR A 422 1.04 -11.41 0.53
CA THR A 422 -0.32 -11.02 0.13
C THR A 422 -0.39 -9.68 -0.60
N MET A 423 0.70 -8.96 -0.87
CA MET A 423 0.62 -7.65 -1.52
C MET A 423 0.47 -7.71 -3.04
N PHE A 424 1.10 -8.68 -3.72
CA PHE A 424 0.72 -9.00 -5.11
C PHE A 424 -0.71 -9.53 -5.15
N VAL A 425 -1.11 -10.30 -4.13
CA VAL A 425 -2.50 -10.74 -3.92
C VAL A 425 -3.42 -9.51 -3.74
N ASN A 426 -3.02 -8.47 -3.02
CA ASN A 426 -3.79 -7.23 -2.81
C ASN A 426 -3.86 -6.37 -4.08
N PHE A 427 -2.79 -6.33 -4.88
CA PHE A 427 -2.84 -5.74 -6.22
C PHE A 427 -3.84 -6.49 -7.11
N ILE A 428 -3.76 -7.83 -7.12
CA ILE A 428 -4.70 -8.68 -7.86
C ILE A 428 -6.12 -8.43 -7.36
N TRP A 429 -6.39 -8.43 -6.06
CA TRP A 429 -7.74 -8.18 -5.53
C TRP A 429 -8.19 -6.71 -5.67
N GLY A 430 -7.27 -5.76 -5.81
CA GLY A 430 -7.58 -4.37 -6.12
C GLY A 430 -7.98 -4.17 -7.59
N VAL A 431 -7.42 -4.97 -8.50
CA VAL A 431 -7.60 -4.82 -9.95
C VAL A 431 -8.57 -5.85 -10.55
N ALA A 432 -8.41 -7.13 -10.23
CA ALA A 432 -9.13 -8.23 -10.86
C ALA A 432 -10.66 -8.12 -10.74
N PRO A 433 -11.28 -7.81 -9.58
CA PRO A 433 -12.72 -7.60 -9.51
C PRO A 433 -13.20 -6.47 -10.42
N THR A 434 -12.43 -5.38 -10.50
CA THR A 434 -12.70 -4.26 -11.41
C THR A 434 -12.64 -4.72 -12.87
N LEU A 435 -11.58 -5.42 -13.26
CA LEU A 435 -11.42 -5.92 -14.64
C LEU A 435 -12.48 -6.95 -15.03
N SER A 436 -12.85 -7.86 -14.12
CA SER A 436 -13.90 -8.84 -14.34
C SER A 436 -15.26 -8.18 -14.60
N ILE A 437 -15.63 -7.17 -13.81
CA ILE A 437 -16.88 -6.43 -14.02
C ILE A 437 -16.82 -5.61 -15.31
N VAL A 438 -15.68 -4.97 -15.62
CA VAL A 438 -15.48 -4.27 -16.89
C VAL A 438 -15.62 -5.23 -18.08
N PHE A 439 -15.08 -6.45 -18.00
CA PHE A 439 -15.23 -7.46 -19.02
C PHE A 439 -16.70 -7.87 -19.21
N LEU A 440 -17.46 -8.07 -18.12
CA LEU A 440 -18.90 -8.33 -18.21
C LEU A 440 -19.65 -7.17 -18.88
N PHE A 441 -19.32 -5.92 -18.54
CA PHE A 441 -19.91 -4.75 -19.21
C PHE A 441 -19.52 -4.68 -20.69
N TYR A 442 -18.34 -5.14 -21.06
CA TYR A 442 -17.90 -5.21 -22.46
C TYR A 442 -18.74 -6.21 -23.27
N LEU A 443 -19.04 -7.38 -22.71
CA LEU A 443 -19.95 -8.34 -23.35
C LEU A 443 -21.36 -7.74 -23.55
N LEU A 444 -21.88 -7.03 -22.54
CA LEU A 444 -23.16 -6.31 -22.64
C LEU A 444 -23.13 -5.22 -23.72
N TYR A 445 -22.02 -4.49 -23.82
CA TYR A 445 -21.82 -3.48 -24.86
C TYR A 445 -21.85 -4.11 -26.26
N LEU A 446 -21.13 -5.22 -26.48
CA LEU A 446 -21.13 -5.94 -27.76
C LEU A 446 -22.55 -6.41 -28.14
N PHE A 447 -23.30 -6.94 -27.18
CA PHE A 447 -24.69 -7.33 -27.40
C PHE A 447 -25.56 -6.13 -27.79
N ALA A 448 -25.46 -5.01 -27.06
CA ALA A 448 -26.21 -3.79 -27.36
C ALA A 448 -25.89 -3.22 -28.74
N VAL A 449 -24.61 -3.20 -29.14
CA VAL A 449 -24.19 -2.78 -30.49
C VAL A 449 -24.79 -3.69 -31.56
N ARG A 450 -24.76 -5.01 -31.36
CA ARG A 450 -25.33 -5.98 -32.31
C ARG A 450 -26.84 -5.80 -32.47
N VAL A 451 -27.58 -5.64 -31.37
CA VAL A 451 -29.03 -5.38 -31.41
C VAL A 451 -29.34 -4.09 -32.16
N ASN A 452 -28.59 -3.01 -31.90
CA ASN A 452 -28.77 -1.75 -32.62
C ASN A 452 -28.48 -1.88 -34.12
N CYS A 453 -27.48 -2.67 -34.50
CA CYS A 453 -27.18 -2.95 -35.91
C CYS A 453 -28.32 -3.73 -36.58
N MET A 454 -28.85 -4.77 -35.93
CA MET A 454 -29.99 -5.54 -36.46
C MET A 454 -31.24 -4.66 -36.63
N ASN A 455 -31.55 -3.82 -35.64
CA ASN A 455 -32.68 -2.88 -35.72
C ASN A 455 -32.50 -1.87 -36.85
N ALA A 456 -31.28 -1.36 -37.06
CA ALA A 456 -30.98 -0.45 -38.16
C ALA A 456 -31.10 -1.11 -39.54
N ILE A 457 -30.76 -2.40 -39.66
CA ILE A 457 -30.95 -3.18 -40.88
C ILE A 457 -32.44 -3.38 -41.16
N HIS A 458 -33.24 -3.78 -40.16
CA HIS A 458 -34.68 -3.95 -40.32
C HIS A 458 -35.40 -2.64 -40.68
N LEU A 459 -35.00 -1.51 -40.10
CA LEU A 459 -35.52 -0.18 -40.46
C LEU A 459 -35.18 0.20 -41.91
N LYS A 460 -34.03 -0.25 -42.45
CA LYS A 460 -33.66 -0.03 -43.86
C LYS A 460 -34.35 -0.97 -44.84
N GLN A 461 -34.86 -2.12 -44.39
CA GLN A 461 -35.60 -3.08 -45.23
C GLN A 461 -37.10 -2.81 -45.26
N GLY A 462 -37.62 -2.01 -44.33
CA GLY A 462 -39.02 -1.59 -44.26
C GLY A 462 -39.33 -0.22 -44.89
N VAL A 463 -38.36 0.38 -45.59
CA VAL A 463 -38.49 1.56 -46.47
C VAL A 463 -38.14 1.09 -47.87
#